data_AF-A0A525C788-F1
#
_entry.id   AF-A0A525C788-F1
#
_cell.length_a   1.000
_cell.length_b   1.000
_cell.length_c   1.000
_cell.angle_alpha   90.00
_cell.angle_beta   90.00
_cell.angle_gamma   90.00
#
_symmetry.space_group_name_H-M   'P 1'
#
loop_
_entity.id
_entity.type
_entity.pdbx_description
1 polymer ?
#
loop_
_entity_poly.entity_id
_entity_poly.type
_entity_poly.pdbx_seq_one_letter_code
_entity_poly.pdbx_strand_id
1 'polypeptide(L)'
;MKFVSTPIAYVLLTILVFGCTARTSTAQQESSDQGSGNTDTSYEAESASFYYDFDDILVPREMELDIDESFILETPNVKSGLMVFNGMVEIRSLTDYFINNMAKDGWSLRSAFRSNRTILVFEKTSRYCIINITNER
;
A
#
# COMPACT_ATOMS: atom_id res chain seq x y z
N MET A 1 -54.97 -26.90 -6.96
CA MET A 1 -53.72 -26.23 -6.56
C MET A 1 -52.77 -27.27 -5.97
N LYS A 2 -51.73 -27.67 -6.72
CA LYS A 2 -50.65 -28.53 -6.19
C LYS A 2 -49.34 -27.77 -6.39
N PHE A 3 -48.80 -27.29 -5.28
CA PHE A 3 -47.64 -26.41 -5.18
C PHE A 3 -46.35 -27.20 -5.44
N VAL A 4 -45.58 -26.72 -6.41
CA VAL A 4 -44.13 -26.48 -6.36
C VAL A 4 -43.42 -27.13 -5.16
N SER A 5 -42.95 -28.38 -5.32
CA SER A 5 -41.95 -28.97 -4.41
C SER A 5 -40.73 -29.57 -5.15
N THR A 6 -40.81 -29.68 -6.47
CA THR A 6 -39.79 -30.32 -7.30
C THR A 6 -38.55 -29.48 -7.66
N PRO A 7 -38.53 -28.12 -7.64
CA PRO A 7 -37.34 -27.39 -8.12
C PRO A 7 -36.20 -27.26 -7.08
N ILE A 8 -36.49 -27.39 -5.77
CA ILE A 8 -35.47 -27.18 -4.72
C ILE A 8 -34.48 -28.35 -4.65
N ALA A 9 -34.95 -29.58 -4.87
CA ALA A 9 -34.09 -30.76 -4.89
C ALA A 9 -33.09 -30.77 -6.06
N TYR A 10 -33.45 -30.13 -7.19
CA TYR A 10 -32.60 -30.09 -8.38
C TYR A 10 -31.47 -29.05 -8.27
N VAL A 11 -31.70 -27.96 -7.53
CA VAL A 11 -30.70 -26.89 -7.31
C VAL A 11 -29.62 -27.30 -6.29
N LEU A 12 -29.95 -28.18 -5.34
CA LEU A 12 -28.96 -28.72 -4.38
C LEU A 12 -28.05 -29.80 -4.98
N LEU A 13 -28.47 -30.48 -6.06
CA LEU A 13 -27.70 -31.57 -6.68
C LEU A 13 -26.59 -31.06 -7.61
N THR A 14 -26.67 -29.82 -8.12
CA THR A 14 -25.71 -29.27 -9.10
C THR A 14 -24.45 -28.65 -8.47
N ILE A 15 -24.43 -28.39 -7.16
CA ILE A 15 -23.30 -27.74 -6.46
C ILE A 15 -22.13 -28.72 -6.20
N LEU A 16 -22.37 -30.03 -6.27
CA LEU A 16 -21.38 -31.06 -5.88
C LEU A 16 -20.38 -31.47 -6.98
N VAL A 17 -20.49 -30.95 -8.22
CA VAL A 17 -19.71 -31.50 -9.37
C VAL A 17 -18.58 -30.59 -9.89
N PHE A 18 -18.35 -29.40 -9.33
CA PHE A 18 -17.29 -28.48 -9.80
C PHE A 18 -16.16 -28.18 -8.81
N GLY A 19 -16.11 -28.86 -7.66
CA GLY A 19 -15.11 -28.61 -6.61
C GLY A 19 -13.95 -29.60 -6.59
N CYS A 20 -13.16 -29.73 -7.67
CA CYS A 20 -11.90 -30.51 -7.63
C CYS A 20 -10.87 -30.03 -8.67
N THR A 21 -10.01 -29.08 -8.29
CA THR A 21 -8.61 -29.04 -8.76
C THR A 21 -7.71 -28.55 -7.62
N ALA A 22 -7.27 -29.49 -6.78
CA ALA A 22 -6.06 -29.33 -6.00
C ALA A 22 -4.90 -29.90 -6.83
N ARG A 23 -3.86 -29.10 -7.10
CA ARG A 23 -2.57 -29.61 -7.57
C ARG A 23 -1.44 -29.09 -6.69
N THR A 24 -0.69 -30.08 -6.21
CA THR A 24 0.49 -30.10 -5.34
C THR A 24 1.68 -29.37 -5.94
N SER A 25 2.51 -28.77 -5.08
CA SER A 25 3.96 -28.73 -5.26
C SER A 25 4.66 -28.80 -3.90
N THR A 26 5.50 -29.81 -3.75
CA THR A 26 6.38 -30.10 -2.61
C THR A 26 7.79 -29.65 -2.97
N ALA A 27 8.42 -28.86 -2.09
CA ALA A 27 9.88 -28.76 -1.90
C ALA A 27 10.10 -28.02 -0.57
N GLN A 28 10.23 -28.76 0.53
CA GLN A 28 11.49 -29.16 1.17
C GLN A 28 11.83 -28.22 2.34
N GLN A 29 11.62 -28.75 3.55
CA GLN A 29 11.93 -28.13 4.83
C GLN A 29 13.06 -28.96 5.46
N GLU A 30 14.24 -28.36 5.61
CA GLU A 30 15.27 -28.79 6.56
C GLU A 30 15.64 -27.57 7.40
N SER A 31 15.42 -27.71 8.70
CA SER A 31 15.77 -26.76 9.74
C SER A 31 16.90 -27.34 10.57
N SER A 32 17.99 -26.60 10.73
CA SER A 32 18.86 -26.71 11.91
C SER A 32 19.47 -25.34 12.20
N ASP A 33 19.18 -24.91 13.42
CA ASP A 33 19.48 -23.67 14.10
C ASP A 33 20.91 -23.67 14.69
N GLN A 34 21.58 -22.52 14.69
CA GLN A 34 22.39 -21.95 15.79
C GLN A 34 23.31 -20.82 15.30
N GLY A 35 23.23 -19.65 15.95
CA GLY A 35 24.31 -18.68 15.90
C GLY A 35 23.96 -17.26 16.34
N SER A 36 24.05 -17.02 17.64
CA SER A 36 23.99 -15.72 18.31
C SER A 36 25.05 -14.72 17.80
N GLY A 37 24.69 -13.44 17.69
CA GLY A 37 25.64 -12.35 17.45
C GLY A 37 24.98 -10.97 17.38
N ASN A 38 25.02 -10.24 18.50
CA ASN A 38 24.75 -8.80 18.59
C ASN A 38 25.49 -8.01 17.50
N THR A 39 24.83 -7.05 16.85
CA THR A 39 25.52 -5.86 16.36
C THR A 39 24.53 -4.69 16.30
N ASP A 40 24.65 -3.80 17.29
CA ASP A 40 24.24 -2.40 17.16
C ASP A 40 24.99 -1.81 15.96
N THR A 41 24.25 -1.36 14.95
CA THR A 41 24.79 -0.43 13.95
C THR A 41 23.75 0.66 13.75
N SER A 42 23.96 1.74 14.49
CA SER A 42 23.49 3.09 14.18
C SER A 42 23.88 3.43 12.74
N TYR A 43 22.90 3.53 11.85
CA TYR A 43 23.11 4.13 10.52
C TYR A 43 22.88 5.63 10.64
N GLU A 44 24.01 6.30 10.78
CA GLU A 44 24.23 7.73 10.60
C GLU A 44 23.70 8.19 9.23
N ALA A 45 23.04 9.34 9.25
CA ALA A 45 22.39 9.96 8.11
C ALA A 45 23.42 10.35 7.03
N GLU A 46 23.36 9.70 5.87
CA GLU A 46 23.99 10.21 4.65
C GLU A 46 22.92 10.62 3.64
N SER A 47 23.00 11.88 3.23
CA SER A 47 22.15 12.55 2.27
C SER A 47 22.16 11.86 0.91
N ALA A 48 21.12 11.10 0.63
CA ALA A 48 20.70 10.73 -0.72
C ALA A 48 19.29 11.26 -0.90
N SER A 49 18.93 11.74 -2.10
CA SER A 49 17.52 11.96 -2.42
C SER A 49 16.78 10.64 -2.19
N PHE A 50 16.02 10.57 -1.09
CA PHE A 50 15.33 9.36 -0.68
C PHE A 50 14.19 9.11 -1.67
N TYR A 51 14.35 8.09 -2.50
CA TYR A 51 13.21 7.21 -2.70
C TYR A 51 12.92 6.65 -1.32
N TYR A 52 11.95 7.23 -0.63
CA TYR A 52 11.37 6.57 0.52
C TYR A 52 10.91 5.17 0.07
N ASP A 53 10.78 4.23 0.99
CA ASP A 53 10.56 2.79 0.74
C ASP A 53 9.41 2.39 -0.22
N PHE A 54 8.70 3.36 -0.78
CA PHE A 54 7.87 3.28 -1.97
C PHE A 54 8.61 3.86 -3.20
N ASP A 55 9.17 2.98 -4.03
CA ASP A 55 9.94 3.34 -5.23
C ASP A 55 9.17 4.14 -6.29
N ASP A 56 7.83 4.24 -6.16
CA ASP A 56 6.93 4.82 -7.16
C ASP A 56 6.07 5.98 -6.66
N ILE A 57 6.50 6.67 -5.60
CA ILE A 57 5.90 7.92 -5.11
C ILE A 57 6.98 9.00 -5.06
N LEU A 58 6.91 9.95 -5.99
CA LEU A 58 7.78 11.13 -6.01
C LEU A 58 7.33 12.15 -4.95
N VAL A 59 8.22 12.44 -4.01
CA VAL A 59 8.04 13.50 -3.00
C VAL A 59 8.86 14.73 -3.42
N PRO A 60 8.31 15.97 -3.35
CA PRO A 60 9.08 17.18 -3.65
C PRO A 60 10.31 17.34 -2.76
N ARG A 61 11.36 18.00 -3.27
CA ARG A 61 12.63 18.21 -2.53
C ARG A 61 12.49 19.17 -1.36
N GLU A 62 11.48 20.01 -1.41
CA GLU A 62 11.16 21.03 -0.41
C GLU A 62 10.41 20.45 0.80
N MET A 63 10.21 19.12 0.83
CA MET A 63 9.62 18.37 1.93
C MET A 63 10.69 17.51 2.61
N GLU A 64 10.69 17.51 3.93
CA GLU A 64 11.56 16.70 4.78
C GLU A 64 10.75 15.57 5.42
N LEU A 65 11.29 14.34 5.48
CA LEU A 65 10.66 13.23 6.17
C LEU A 65 10.71 13.45 7.68
N ASP A 66 9.56 13.34 8.32
CA ASP A 66 9.46 13.20 9.76
C ASP A 66 9.68 11.73 10.14
N ILE A 67 10.91 11.39 10.53
CA ILE A 67 11.30 10.02 10.86
C ILE A 67 10.55 9.51 12.10
N ASP A 68 10.22 10.39 13.04
CA ASP A 68 9.59 10.02 14.30
C ASP A 68 8.11 9.67 14.11
N GLU A 69 7.44 10.33 13.16
CA GLU A 69 6.03 10.09 12.81
C GLU A 69 5.86 9.12 11.62
N SER A 70 6.96 8.63 11.04
CA SER A 70 6.97 7.68 9.92
C SER A 70 7.34 6.26 10.36
N PHE A 71 6.73 5.26 9.73
CA PHE A 71 7.10 3.87 9.94
C PHE A 71 6.78 3.00 8.72
N ILE A 72 7.55 1.93 8.55
CA ILE A 72 7.34 0.94 7.49
C ILE A 72 7.22 -0.44 8.12
N LEU A 73 6.22 -1.17 7.68
CA LEU A 73 5.99 -2.58 7.96
C LEU A 73 6.37 -3.39 6.72
N GLU A 74 7.44 -4.16 6.85
CA GLU A 74 7.86 -5.12 5.83
C GLU A 74 7.76 -6.56 6.35
N THR A 75 7.09 -7.40 5.58
CA THR A 75 6.98 -8.85 5.77
C THR A 75 7.38 -9.52 4.45
N PRO A 76 7.69 -10.83 4.41
CA PRO A 76 8.15 -11.50 3.19
C PRO A 76 7.27 -11.31 1.94
N ASN A 77 5.98 -11.01 2.12
CA ASN A 77 5.03 -10.85 1.02
C ASN A 77 4.35 -9.47 0.98
N VAL A 78 4.63 -8.56 1.92
CA VAL A 78 3.92 -7.27 2.05
C VAL A 78 4.89 -6.18 2.50
N LYS A 79 4.93 -5.08 1.75
CA LYS A 79 5.58 -3.82 2.12
C LYS A 79 4.51 -2.72 2.25
N SER A 80 4.38 -2.12 3.42
CA SER A 80 3.41 -1.06 3.71
C SER A 80 4.01 -0.07 4.71
N GLY A 81 3.47 1.14 4.82
CA GLY A 81 4.04 2.14 5.70
C GLY A 81 3.26 3.45 5.73
N LEU A 82 3.50 4.23 6.77
CA LEU A 82 3.12 5.63 6.92
C LEU A 82 4.38 6.47 6.74
N MET A 83 4.31 7.47 5.86
CA MET A 83 5.37 8.46 5.72
C MET A 83 4.78 9.83 5.93
N VAL A 84 5.34 10.56 6.88
CA VAL A 84 4.94 11.92 7.24
C VAL A 84 6.03 12.86 6.74
N PHE A 85 5.60 13.92 6.06
CA PHE A 85 6.50 14.89 5.45
C PHE A 85 6.13 16.30 5.89
N ASN A 86 7.13 17.09 6.27
CA ASN A 86 6.99 18.47 6.70
C ASN A 86 7.72 19.41 5.73
N GLY A 87 7.15 20.57 5.44
CA GLY A 87 7.78 21.52 4.52
C GLY A 87 7.00 22.82 4.35
N MET A 88 7.68 23.86 3.86
CA MET A 88 7.09 25.18 3.61
C MET A 88 6.59 25.30 2.16
N VAL A 89 5.60 24.47 1.79
CA VAL A 89 5.01 24.46 0.45
C VAL A 89 3.54 24.86 0.51
N GLU A 90 3.11 25.65 -0.47
CA GLU A 90 1.71 26.05 -0.59
C GLU A 90 0.82 24.85 -0.99
N ILE A 91 -0.29 24.65 -0.28
CA ILE A 91 -1.16 23.46 -0.39
C ILE A 91 -1.59 23.20 -1.83
N ARG A 92 -2.02 24.22 -2.58
CA ARG A 92 -2.50 24.04 -3.96
C ARG A 92 -1.37 23.59 -4.88
N SER A 93 -0.19 24.19 -4.75
CA SER A 93 1.00 23.82 -5.52
C SER A 93 1.39 22.37 -5.26
N LEU A 94 1.38 21.95 -3.99
CA LEU A 94 1.66 20.56 -3.60
C LEU A 94 0.58 19.58 -4.11
N THR A 95 -0.69 19.99 -4.05
CA THR A 95 -1.82 19.23 -4.59
C THR A 95 -1.65 18.97 -6.09
N ASP A 96 -1.38 20.03 -6.86
CA ASP A 96 -1.22 19.93 -8.30
C ASP A 96 0.06 19.15 -8.67
N TYR A 97 1.12 19.26 -7.87
CA TYR A 97 2.33 18.43 -8.03
C TYR A 97 2.00 16.94 -7.96
N PHE A 98 1.30 16.49 -6.91
CA PHE A 98 0.99 15.08 -6.75
C PHE A 98 0.06 14.57 -7.85
N ILE A 99 -0.99 15.31 -8.20
CA ILE A 99 -1.91 14.90 -9.28
C ILE A 99 -1.14 14.70 -10.59
N ASN A 100 -0.23 15.61 -10.93
CA ASN A 100 0.50 15.54 -12.19
C ASN A 100 1.57 14.45 -12.22
N ASN A 101 2.32 14.25 -11.13
CA ASN A 101 3.40 13.26 -11.12
C ASN A 101 2.88 11.84 -10.91
N MET A 102 1.91 11.65 -10.01
CA MET A 102 1.28 10.34 -9.80
C MET A 102 0.66 9.80 -11.12
N ALA A 103 0.04 10.67 -11.92
CA ALA A 103 -0.51 10.30 -13.22
C ALA A 103 0.57 9.79 -14.21
N LYS A 104 1.77 10.39 -14.20
CA LYS A 104 2.90 9.93 -15.05
C LYS A 104 3.37 8.53 -14.66
N ASP A 105 3.29 8.21 -13.38
CA ASP A 105 3.70 6.92 -12.82
C ASP A 105 2.58 5.86 -12.85
N GLY A 106 1.48 6.14 -13.57
CA GLY A 106 0.39 5.20 -13.80
C GLY A 106 -0.63 5.11 -12.66
N TRP A 107 -0.59 6.03 -11.70
CA TRP A 107 -1.61 6.14 -10.67
C TRP A 107 -2.84 6.91 -11.18
N SER A 108 -4.03 6.45 -10.81
CA SER A 108 -5.30 7.12 -11.14
C SER A 108 -5.86 7.83 -9.91
N LEU A 109 -6.16 9.13 -10.03
CA LEU A 109 -6.87 9.87 -8.98
C LEU A 109 -8.32 9.36 -8.90
N ARG A 110 -8.70 8.80 -7.75
CA ARG A 110 -10.05 8.27 -7.50
C ARG A 110 -10.94 9.29 -6.79
N SER A 111 -10.39 10.04 -5.85
CA SER A 111 -11.11 11.09 -5.15
C SER A 111 -10.17 12.19 -4.67
N ALA A 112 -10.71 13.40 -4.53
CA ALA A 112 -10.01 14.55 -3.99
C ALA A 112 -10.96 15.38 -3.12
N PHE A 113 -10.58 15.62 -1.87
CA PHE A 113 -11.21 16.59 -0.98
C PHE A 113 -10.27 17.77 -0.85
N ARG A 114 -10.69 18.97 -1.31
CA ARG A 114 -9.84 20.17 -1.31
C ARG A 114 -10.36 21.17 -0.28
N SER A 115 -9.56 21.47 0.75
CA SER A 115 -9.80 22.51 1.75
C SER A 115 -8.48 22.93 2.41
N ASN A 116 -8.51 23.54 3.60
CA ASN A 116 -7.33 23.74 4.46
C ASN A 116 -6.64 22.42 4.82
N ARG A 117 -7.38 21.32 4.77
CA ARG A 117 -6.88 19.94 4.71
C ARG A 117 -7.28 19.36 3.37
N THR A 118 -6.30 18.95 2.58
CA THR A 118 -6.53 18.33 1.27
C THR A 118 -6.21 16.85 1.34
N ILE A 119 -7.15 16.01 0.89
CA ILE A 119 -6.98 14.54 0.85
C ILE A 119 -7.11 14.10 -0.60
N LEU A 120 -6.11 13.38 -1.09
CA LEU A 120 -6.09 12.80 -2.44
C LEU A 120 -6.00 11.28 -2.31
N VAL A 121 -6.84 10.56 -3.04
CA VAL A 121 -6.82 9.09 -3.06
C VAL A 121 -6.47 8.61 -4.46
N PHE A 122 -5.37 7.89 -4.58
CA PHE A 122 -4.86 7.31 -5.82
C PHE A 122 -4.94 5.79 -5.80
N GLU A 123 -5.07 5.18 -6.98
CA GLU A 123 -5.06 3.73 -7.17
C GLU A 123 -4.15 3.30 -8.33
N LYS A 124 -3.41 2.20 -8.16
CA LYS A 124 -2.58 1.55 -9.19
C LYS A 124 -2.51 0.04 -8.95
N THR A 125 -3.10 -0.76 -9.85
CA THR A 125 -3.06 -2.24 -9.81
C THR A 125 -3.37 -2.81 -8.42
N SER A 126 -4.53 -2.46 -7.86
CA SER A 126 -4.97 -2.87 -6.51
C SER A 126 -4.16 -2.31 -5.34
N ARG A 127 -3.21 -1.40 -5.57
CA ARG A 127 -2.57 -0.59 -4.52
C ARG A 127 -3.29 0.74 -4.39
N TYR A 128 -3.41 1.23 -3.16
CA TYR A 128 -3.96 2.54 -2.85
C TYR A 128 -2.89 3.42 -2.20
N CYS A 129 -2.89 4.70 -2.57
CA CYS A 129 -2.07 5.72 -1.93
C CYS A 129 -3.00 6.86 -1.51
N ILE A 130 -2.91 7.27 -0.24
CA ILE A 130 -3.69 8.38 0.31
C ILE A 130 -2.71 9.47 0.70
N ILE A 131 -2.85 10.64 0.09
CA ILE A 131 -2.02 11.81 0.39
C ILE A 131 -2.87 12.78 1.20
N ASN A 132 -2.39 13.14 2.38
CA ASN A 132 -3.03 14.09 3.27
C ASN A 132 -2.14 15.32 3.41
N ILE A 133 -2.62 16.47 2.94
CA ILE A 133 -1.90 17.73 2.95
C ILE A 133 -2.58 18.63 3.97
N THR A 134 -1.85 19.02 4.99
CA THR A 134 -2.29 19.92 6.06
C THR A 134 -1.27 21.03 6.26
N ASN A 135 -1.73 22.22 6.61
CA ASN A 135 -0.85 23.20 7.24
C ASN A 135 -0.83 22.86 8.74
N GLU A 136 0.25 22.25 9.22
CA GLU A 136 0.49 22.19 10.67
C GLU A 136 0.82 23.60 11.19
N ARG A 137 0.36 23.89 12.40
CA ARG A 137 0.57 25.16 13.11
C ARG A 137 1.35 24.91 14.38
#